data_AF-A0A1E3XAC9-F1
#
_entry.id   AF-A0A1E3XAC9-F1
#
_cell.length_a   1.000
_cell.length_b   1.000
_cell.length_c   1.000
_cell.angle_alpha   90.00
_cell.angle_beta   90.00
_cell.angle_gamma   90.00
#
_symmetry.space_group_name_H-M   'P 1'
#
loop_
_entity.id
_entity.type
_entity.pdbx_description
1 polymer ?
#
loop_
_entity_poly.entity_id
_entity_poly.type
_entity_poly.pdbx_seq_one_letter_code
_entity_poly.pdbx_strand_id
1 'polypeptide(L)'
;MISIPSELSVRFNTALVKNKVPQDYQNHYRKWLRYYLDFCQKYNFQSIKPESLQNFLRKLGEKRQTQEQQKQASHAISLFYKITPARTVTTEKIRSGRFQSEQIASEKTKSSDESQEWKSALGNLSAEIKIRHYSPKTLKTYALWVRKFQGFTRNTDPQLLSSNDVKEFLTFLAIKRKVSASTQNQAFNALLFFYRHVIKKDFENLKDTPRAKRKPYIPIVLSREEIDEIFKHLLYPYDLVAKLLYGCGLRLFECLNVRVNN
;
A
#
# COMPACT_ATOMS: atom_id res chain seq x y z
N MET A 1 7.80 -6.02 2.44
CA MET A 1 9.05 -5.68 1.71
C MET A 1 10.08 -5.30 2.74
N ILE A 2 11.21 -5.99 2.75
CA ILE A 2 12.23 -5.80 3.78
C ILE A 2 12.98 -4.49 3.52
N SER A 3 13.14 -3.69 4.56
CA SER A 3 13.97 -2.49 4.50
C SER A 3 15.42 -2.92 4.65
N ILE A 4 16.28 -2.52 3.71
CA ILE A 4 17.73 -2.71 3.88
C ILE A 4 18.13 -1.87 5.10
N PRO A 5 18.85 -2.44 6.09
CA PRO A 5 19.40 -1.67 7.20
C PRO A 5 20.16 -0.44 6.69
N SER A 6 19.88 0.74 7.26
CA SER A 6 20.45 2.02 6.83
C SER A 6 21.99 1.98 6.79
N GLU A 7 22.59 1.33 7.78
CA GLU A 7 24.04 1.08 7.88
C GLU A 7 24.60 0.33 6.66
N LEU A 8 23.91 -0.71 6.20
CA LEU A 8 24.33 -1.48 5.02
C LEU A 8 24.11 -0.68 3.73
N SER A 9 23.05 0.14 3.67
CA SER A 9 22.82 1.00 2.51
C SER A 9 23.89 2.08 2.40
N VAL A 10 24.33 2.68 3.51
CA VAL A 10 25.38 3.70 3.51
C VAL A 10 26.70 3.08 3.08
N ARG A 11 27.11 1.95 3.68
CA ARG A 11 28.34 1.24 3.31
C ARG A 11 28.35 0.79 1.84
N PHE A 12 27.21 0.32 1.34
CA PHE A 12 27.07 -0.08 -0.05
C PHE A 12 27.15 1.12 -1.00
N ASN A 13 26.53 2.25 -0.65
CA ASN A 13 26.62 3.48 -1.46
C ASN A 13 28.05 4.02 -1.50
N THR A 14 28.77 4.05 -0.36
CA THR A 14 30.18 4.44 -0.32
C THR A 14 31.04 3.53 -1.20
N ALA A 15 30.73 2.23 -1.24
CA ALA A 15 31.45 1.29 -2.11
C ALA A 15 31.09 1.44 -3.59
N LEU A 16 29.86 1.80 -3.94
CA LEU A 16 29.48 2.10 -5.33
C LEU A 16 30.26 3.32 -5.86
N VAL A 17 30.42 4.35 -5.03
CA VAL A 17 31.23 5.54 -5.35
C VAL A 17 32.72 5.17 -5.46
N LYS A 18 33.25 4.37 -4.53
CA LYS A 18 34.65 3.92 -4.54
C LYS A 18 35.00 3.04 -5.75
N ASN A 19 34.06 2.24 -6.25
CA ASN A 19 34.26 1.37 -7.42
C ASN A 19 33.90 2.05 -8.76
N LYS A 20 33.77 3.39 -8.80
CA LYS A 20 33.50 4.18 -10.01
C LYS A 20 32.27 3.72 -10.81
N VAL A 21 31.23 3.23 -10.13
CA VAL A 21 29.97 2.84 -10.80
C VAL A 21 29.22 4.11 -11.23
N PRO A 22 28.83 4.26 -12.53
CA PRO A 22 28.14 5.46 -12.99
C PRO A 22 26.82 5.66 -12.24
N GLN A 23 26.49 6.92 -11.96
CA GLN A 23 25.38 7.32 -11.07
C GLN A 23 24.01 6.79 -11.55
N ASP A 24 23.83 6.67 -12.86
CA ASP A 24 22.63 6.09 -13.49
C ASP A 24 22.42 4.62 -13.11
N TYR A 25 23.51 3.85 -12.97
CA TYR A 25 23.44 2.43 -12.62
C TYR A 25 23.34 2.20 -11.11
N GLN A 26 23.71 3.15 -10.26
CA GLN A 26 23.66 2.98 -8.80
C GLN A 26 22.25 2.68 -8.28
N ASN A 27 21.22 3.23 -8.92
CA ASN A 27 19.81 2.92 -8.62
C ASN A 27 19.48 1.44 -8.84
N HIS A 28 19.97 0.87 -9.94
CA HIS A 28 19.76 -0.53 -10.28
C HIS A 28 20.52 -1.46 -9.32
N TYR A 29 21.74 -1.09 -8.93
CA TYR A 29 22.54 -1.86 -7.97
C TYR A 29 21.88 -1.94 -6.60
N ARG A 30 21.29 -0.83 -6.12
CA ARG A 30 20.49 -0.81 -4.88
C ARG A 30 19.25 -1.71 -4.97
N LYS A 31 18.58 -1.70 -6.13
CA LYS A 31 17.42 -2.55 -6.40
C LYS A 31 17.80 -4.04 -6.35
N TRP A 32 18.94 -4.41 -6.94
CA TRP A 32 19.45 -5.79 -6.92
C TRP A 32 19.85 -6.24 -5.52
N LEU A 33 20.54 -5.40 -4.75
CA LEU A 33 20.86 -5.71 -3.35
C LEU A 33 19.60 -5.93 -2.51
N ARG A 34 18.57 -5.10 -2.73
CA ARG A 34 17.28 -5.26 -2.05
C ARG A 34 16.62 -6.60 -2.38
N TYR A 35 16.61 -6.97 -3.66
CA TYR A 35 16.03 -8.23 -4.11
C TYR A 35 16.81 -9.45 -3.62
N TYR A 36 18.13 -9.32 -3.50
CA TYR A 36 18.97 -10.37 -2.93
C TYR A 36 18.69 -10.58 -1.44
N LEU A 37 18.59 -9.51 -0.64
CA LEU A 37 18.25 -9.61 0.78
C LEU A 37 16.82 -10.12 1.02
N ASP A 38 15.87 -9.70 0.18
CA ASP A 38 14.49 -10.22 0.19
C ASP A 38 14.46 -11.71 -0.16
N PHE A 39 15.27 -12.14 -1.12
CA PHE A 39 15.46 -13.55 -1.47
C PHE A 39 16.06 -14.35 -0.30
N CYS A 40 17.14 -13.86 0.32
CA CYS A 40 17.77 -14.53 1.44
C CYS A 40 16.79 -14.71 2.62
N GLN A 41 16.00 -13.70 2.94
CA GLN A 41 15.00 -13.80 4.01
C GLN A 41 13.82 -14.69 3.62
N LYS A 42 13.37 -14.65 2.37
CA LYS A 42 12.22 -15.45 1.91
C LYS A 42 12.51 -16.96 1.86
N TYR A 43 13.75 -17.34 1.58
CA TYR A 43 14.16 -18.74 1.46
C TYR A 43 15.11 -19.20 2.58
N ASN A 44 15.22 -18.43 3.68
CA ASN A 44 16.08 -18.72 4.84
C ASN A 44 17.56 -18.97 4.49
N PHE A 45 18.09 -18.31 3.45
CA PHE A 45 19.50 -18.39 3.10
C PHE A 45 20.34 -17.38 3.89
N GLN A 46 21.53 -17.80 4.32
CA GLN A 46 22.49 -16.89 4.93
C GLN A 46 23.03 -15.94 3.85
N SER A 47 22.79 -14.63 4.01
CA SER A 47 23.19 -13.57 3.06
C SER A 47 24.70 -13.43 2.87
N ILE A 48 25.49 -14.11 3.71
CA ILE A 48 26.95 -14.09 3.76
C ILE A 48 27.57 -15.25 2.96
N LYS A 49 26.81 -16.30 2.62
CA LYS A 49 27.35 -17.49 1.94
C LYS A 49 27.30 -17.36 0.41
N PRO A 50 28.38 -17.70 -0.32
CA PRO A 50 28.42 -17.62 -1.79
C PRO A 50 27.41 -18.55 -2.49
N GLU A 51 26.99 -19.64 -1.84
CA GLU A 51 25.93 -20.54 -2.32
C GLU A 51 24.58 -19.82 -2.52
N SER A 52 24.29 -18.81 -1.69
CA SER A 52 23.08 -17.99 -1.76
C SER A 52 23.02 -17.14 -3.03
N LEU A 53 24.17 -16.73 -3.58
CA LEU A 53 24.27 -15.97 -4.83
C LEU A 53 23.90 -16.84 -6.04
N GLN A 54 24.39 -18.08 -6.10
CA GLN A 54 24.06 -19.00 -7.20
C GLN A 54 22.56 -19.31 -7.23
N ASN A 55 21.95 -19.52 -6.06
CA ASN A 55 20.51 -19.73 -5.94
C ASN A 55 19.69 -18.51 -6.37
N PHE A 56 20.18 -17.30 -6.06
CA PHE A 56 19.54 -16.06 -6.51
C PHE A 56 19.61 -15.88 -8.03
N LEU A 57 20.77 -16.14 -8.65
CA LEU A 57 20.94 -16.05 -10.10
C LEU A 57 20.07 -17.07 -10.85
N ARG A 58 19.98 -18.31 -10.34
CA ARG A 58 19.05 -19.32 -10.86
C ARG A 58 17.58 -18.83 -10.82
N LYS A 59 17.19 -18.19 -9.72
CA LYS A 59 15.84 -17.60 -9.57
C LYS A 59 15.59 -16.42 -10.51
N LEU A 60 16.62 -15.64 -10.83
CA LEU A 60 16.51 -14.56 -11.83
C LEU A 60 16.36 -15.10 -13.25
N GLY A 61 17.02 -16.22 -13.57
CA GLY A 61 16.84 -16.95 -14.83
C GLY A 61 15.42 -17.46 -15.03
N GLU A 62 14.84 -18.10 -14.01
CA GLU A 62 13.43 -18.56 -14.03
C GLU A 62 12.43 -17.41 -14.27
N LYS A 63 12.77 -16.19 -13.83
CA LYS A 63 11.93 -14.99 -14.00
C LYS A 63 12.15 -14.26 -15.34
N ARG A 64 12.84 -14.89 -16.31
CA ARG A 64 13.13 -14.34 -17.64
C ARG A 64 13.81 -12.95 -17.61
N GLN A 65 14.69 -12.69 -16.63
CA GLN A 65 15.50 -11.46 -16.62
C GLN A 65 16.61 -11.55 -17.68
N THR A 66 16.99 -10.43 -18.30
CA THR A 66 17.99 -10.40 -19.38
C THR A 66 19.39 -10.76 -18.87
N GLN A 67 20.29 -11.24 -19.75
CA GLN A 67 21.66 -11.60 -19.36
C GLN A 67 22.43 -10.42 -18.76
N GLU A 68 22.18 -9.20 -19.24
CA GLU A 68 22.76 -7.97 -18.70
C GLU A 68 22.30 -7.70 -17.26
N GLN A 69 21.02 -7.89 -16.96
CA GLN A 69 20.46 -7.75 -15.62
C GLN A 69 21.03 -8.78 -14.64
N GLN A 70 21.26 -10.02 -15.11
CA GLN A 70 21.90 -11.07 -14.31
C GLN A 70 23.36 -10.74 -14.00
N LYS A 71 24.12 -10.25 -15.00
CA LYS A 71 25.50 -9.76 -14.82
C LYS A 71 25.56 -8.59 -13.84
N GLN A 72 24.62 -7.64 -13.97
CA GLN A 72 24.51 -6.48 -13.09
C GLN A 72 24.18 -6.88 -11.64
N ALA A 73 23.24 -7.81 -11.46
CA ALA A 73 22.88 -8.33 -10.15
C ALA A 73 24.04 -9.08 -9.48
N SER A 74 24.75 -9.91 -10.24
CA SER A 74 25.96 -10.61 -9.77
C SER A 74 27.05 -9.62 -9.33
N HIS A 75 27.31 -8.58 -10.14
CA HIS A 75 28.28 -7.55 -9.79
C HIS A 75 27.89 -6.82 -8.51
N ALA A 76 26.63 -6.41 -8.38
CA ALA A 76 26.12 -5.75 -7.18
C ALA A 76 26.32 -6.58 -5.90
N ILE A 77 26.07 -7.88 -5.96
CA ILE A 77 26.19 -8.76 -4.78
C ILE A 77 27.66 -9.10 -4.48
N SER A 78 28.51 -9.23 -5.50
CA SER A 78 29.96 -9.38 -5.28
C SER A 78 30.57 -8.16 -4.56
N LEU A 79 30.10 -6.94 -4.88
CA LEU A 79 30.46 -5.74 -4.15
C LEU A 79 29.99 -5.81 -2.70
N PHE A 80 28.77 -6.29 -2.45
CA PHE A 80 28.25 -6.50 -1.09
C PHE A 80 29.14 -7.43 -0.26
N TYR A 81 29.62 -8.54 -0.81
CA TYR A 81 30.54 -9.44 -0.11
C TYR A 81 31.88 -8.80 0.24
N LYS A 82 32.42 -7.95 -0.65
CA LYS A 82 33.68 -7.22 -0.38
C LYS A 82 33.58 -6.21 0.76
N ILE A 83 32.36 -5.75 1.10
CA ILE A 83 32.10 -4.70 2.08
C ILE A 83 31.70 -5.27 3.45
N THR A 84 31.30 -6.55 3.50
CA THR A 84 30.77 -7.18 4.70
C THR A 84 31.85 -8.07 5.33
N PRO A 85 32.63 -7.60 6.33
CA PRO A 85 33.51 -8.49 7.06
C PRO A 85 32.68 -9.51 7.85
N ALA A 86 33.13 -10.77 7.85
CA ALA A 86 32.48 -11.88 8.54
C ALA A 86 32.59 -11.74 10.08
N ARG A 87 31.67 -10.98 10.70
CA ARG A 87 31.35 -10.89 12.15
C ARG A 87 30.48 -9.62 12.29
N THR A 88 29.22 -9.62 12.73
CA THR A 88 28.61 -10.27 13.90
C THR A 88 27.07 -10.22 13.77
N VAL A 89 26.39 -11.36 13.92
CA VAL A 89 25.04 -11.47 14.50
C VAL A 89 24.97 -12.79 15.26
N THR A 90 24.98 -12.71 16.59
CA THR A 90 24.45 -13.69 17.57
C THR A 90 24.45 -12.97 18.93
N THR A 91 23.29 -12.52 19.42
CA THR A 91 22.53 -13.09 20.55
C THR A 91 23.33 -13.37 21.84
N GLU A 92 22.90 -12.66 22.90
CA GLU A 92 23.06 -12.92 24.36
C GLU A 92 24.38 -12.54 25.06
N LYS A 93 24.37 -11.51 25.92
CA LYS A 93 24.11 -11.63 27.39
C LYS A 93 24.35 -10.29 28.10
N ILE A 94 23.47 -9.99 29.04
CA ILE A 94 23.52 -8.89 30.01
C ILE A 94 24.63 -9.15 31.04
N ARG A 95 25.51 -8.16 31.29
CA ARG A 95 25.87 -7.66 32.64
C ARG A 95 26.89 -6.51 32.60
N SER A 96 26.51 -5.45 33.30
CA SER A 96 27.31 -4.47 34.07
C SER A 96 28.51 -3.76 33.43
N GLY A 97 28.47 -2.43 33.46
CA GLY A 97 29.67 -1.60 33.54
C GLY A 97 29.55 -0.27 32.80
N ARG A 98 29.25 0.79 33.57
CA ARG A 98 29.52 2.22 33.33
C ARG A 98 30.40 2.56 32.11
N PHE A 99 29.99 3.55 31.32
CA PHE A 99 30.68 4.85 31.22
C PHE A 99 29.74 5.90 30.59
N GLN A 100 29.64 7.06 31.26
CA GLN A 100 29.14 8.36 30.77
C GLN A 100 30.01 8.81 29.57
N SER A 101 29.67 9.69 28.63
CA SER A 101 28.66 10.74 28.40
C SER A 101 28.76 11.04 26.88
N GLU A 102 27.74 11.48 26.15
CA GLU A 102 27.39 12.88 25.91
C GLU A 102 26.23 12.96 24.90
N GLN A 103 25.45 14.03 25.01
CA GLN A 103 24.21 14.32 24.31
C GLN A 103 24.43 14.63 22.82
N ILE A 104 23.49 14.22 21.94
CA ILE A 104 22.83 15.02 20.88
C ILE A 104 21.61 14.23 20.38
N ALA A 105 20.54 14.96 20.11
CA ALA A 105 19.16 14.55 19.91
C ALA A 105 18.83 13.79 18.61
N SER A 106 17.58 13.30 18.58
CA SER A 106 16.74 12.85 17.44
C SER A 106 16.62 11.34 17.15
N GLU A 107 15.61 10.77 17.82
CA GLU A 107 14.46 10.10 17.20
C GLU A 107 14.66 9.06 16.08
N LYS A 108 14.48 7.80 16.52
CA LYS A 108 13.67 6.73 15.92
C LYS A 108 13.76 6.54 14.39
N THR A 109 14.06 5.30 14.00
CA THR A 109 13.08 4.54 13.19
C THR A 109 13.27 3.03 13.36
N LYS A 110 12.35 2.44 14.13
CA LYS A 110 12.05 1.01 14.14
C LYS A 110 11.33 0.62 12.84
N SER A 111 11.64 -0.60 12.41
CA SER A 111 11.08 -1.37 11.30
C SER A 111 9.67 -1.90 11.56
N SER A 112 8.88 -2.03 10.48
CA SER A 112 7.96 -3.14 10.15
C SER A 112 6.96 -3.70 11.19
N ASP A 113 6.57 -2.95 12.21
CA ASP A 113 5.36 -3.23 12.97
C ASP A 113 4.32 -2.18 12.55
N GLU A 114 3.15 -2.63 12.10
CA GLU A 114 2.01 -1.73 11.91
C GLU A 114 1.79 -1.04 13.26
N SER A 115 1.88 0.31 13.27
CA SER A 115 1.97 1.05 14.53
C SER A 115 0.74 0.69 15.37
N GLN A 116 0.94 0.41 16.65
CA GLN A 116 -0.14 0.00 17.54
C GLN A 116 -1.30 1.01 17.52
N GLU A 117 -0.96 2.27 17.28
CA GLU A 117 -1.85 3.41 17.08
C GLU A 117 -2.76 3.22 15.86
N TRP A 118 -2.22 2.76 14.73
CA TRP A 118 -3.01 2.50 13.51
C TRP A 118 -3.91 1.26 13.64
N LYS A 119 -3.43 0.20 14.31
CA LYS A 119 -4.26 -0.98 14.60
C LYS A 119 -5.47 -0.57 15.46
N SER A 120 -5.21 0.20 16.52
CA SER A 120 -6.25 0.74 17.39
C SER A 120 -7.22 1.64 16.62
N ALA A 121 -6.71 2.59 15.82
CA ALA A 121 -7.53 3.50 15.04
C ALA A 121 -8.40 2.78 14.00
N LEU A 122 -7.89 1.75 13.31
CA LEU A 122 -8.68 0.94 12.38
C LEU A 122 -9.73 0.07 13.10
N GLY A 123 -9.42 -0.42 14.30
CA GLY A 123 -10.39 -1.09 15.17
C GLY A 123 -11.54 -0.15 15.57
N ASN A 124 -11.19 1.06 16.01
CA ASN A 124 -12.16 2.10 16.38
C ASN A 124 -12.99 2.57 15.18
N LEU A 125 -12.41 2.64 13.98
CA LEU A 125 -13.16 2.91 12.74
C LEU A 125 -14.24 1.86 12.49
N SER A 126 -13.93 0.57 12.69
CA SER A 126 -14.89 -0.51 12.56
C SER A 126 -16.02 -0.40 13.58
N ALA A 127 -15.68 -0.08 14.84
CA ALA A 127 -16.65 0.12 15.90
C ALA A 127 -17.60 1.30 15.62
N GLU A 128 -17.06 2.48 15.28
CA GLU A 128 -17.85 3.68 14.96
C GLU A 128 -18.78 3.47 13.76
N ILE A 129 -18.31 2.76 12.72
CA ILE A 129 -19.14 2.44 11.55
C ILE A 129 -20.30 1.51 11.92
N LYS A 130 -20.06 0.51 12.77
CA LYS A 130 -21.10 -0.41 13.23
C LYS A 130 -22.13 0.29 14.12
N ILE A 131 -21.68 1.12 15.07
CA ILE A 131 -22.56 1.88 15.98
C ILE A 131 -23.50 2.81 15.19
N ARG A 132 -22.99 3.39 14.10
CA ARG A 132 -23.77 4.28 13.23
C ARG A 132 -24.58 3.55 12.15
N HIS A 133 -24.64 2.21 12.21
CA HIS A 133 -25.38 1.36 11.29
C HIS A 133 -25.03 1.58 9.80
N TYR A 134 -23.78 1.95 9.49
CA TYR A 134 -23.35 2.01 8.09
C TYR A 134 -23.22 0.61 7.49
N SER A 135 -23.42 0.52 6.18
CA SER A 135 -23.30 -0.74 5.46
C SER A 135 -21.89 -1.36 5.57
N PRO A 136 -21.75 -2.70 5.54
CA PRO A 136 -20.45 -3.37 5.49
C PRO A 136 -19.60 -2.93 4.27
N LYS A 137 -20.24 -2.54 3.17
CA LYS A 137 -19.56 -2.00 1.99
C LYS A 137 -18.89 -0.66 2.31
N THR A 138 -19.56 0.21 3.07
CA THR A 138 -19.00 1.48 3.54
C THR A 138 -17.77 1.24 4.41
N LEU A 139 -17.84 0.28 5.35
CA LEU A 139 -16.69 -0.11 6.18
C LEU A 139 -15.49 -0.52 5.32
N LYS A 140 -15.70 -1.43 4.37
CA LYS A 140 -14.64 -1.93 3.48
C LYS A 140 -14.00 -0.78 2.69
N THR A 141 -14.82 0.11 2.14
CA THR A 141 -14.34 1.27 1.37
C THR A 141 -13.57 2.26 2.25
N TYR A 142 -14.07 2.57 3.45
CA TYR A 142 -13.44 3.56 4.32
C TYR A 142 -12.13 3.02 4.88
N ALA A 143 -12.11 1.78 5.36
CA ALA A 143 -10.89 1.11 5.83
C ALA A 143 -9.82 1.04 4.73
N LEU A 144 -10.22 0.79 3.47
CA LEU A 144 -9.30 0.80 2.33
C LEU A 144 -8.65 2.18 2.15
N TRP A 145 -9.43 3.26 2.19
CA TRP A 145 -8.89 4.61 2.02
C TRP A 145 -8.00 5.04 3.18
N VAL A 146 -8.38 4.71 4.41
CA VAL A 146 -7.56 4.97 5.60
C VAL A 146 -6.23 4.22 5.52
N ARG A 147 -6.22 2.95 5.12
CA ARG A 147 -4.96 2.19 4.90
C ARG A 147 -4.08 2.77 3.79
N LYS A 148 -4.68 3.22 2.69
CA LYS A 148 -3.93 3.89 1.63
C LYS A 148 -3.28 5.19 2.13
N PHE A 149 -4.00 5.92 2.98
CA PHE A 149 -3.52 7.16 3.57
C PHE A 149 -2.41 6.90 4.63
N GLN A 150 -2.55 5.87 5.46
CA GLN A 150 -1.48 5.37 6.34
C GLN A 150 -0.21 5.04 5.55
N GLY A 151 -0.35 4.34 4.42
CA GLY A 151 0.78 4.02 3.54
C GLY A 151 1.42 5.27 2.92
N PHE A 152 0.62 6.28 2.57
CA PHE A 152 1.10 7.55 2.02
C PHE A 152 1.90 8.34 3.07
N THR A 153 1.43 8.39 4.31
CA THR A 153 2.06 9.10 5.43
C THR A 153 3.18 8.30 6.10
N ARG A 154 3.57 7.15 5.50
CA ARG A 154 4.66 6.29 6.00
C ARG A 154 4.45 5.86 7.46
N ASN A 155 3.21 5.56 7.83
CA ASN A 155 2.85 5.03 9.14
C ASN A 155 3.05 6.02 10.31
N THR A 156 3.12 7.33 10.02
CA THR A 156 3.08 8.41 11.02
C THR A 156 1.83 8.29 11.88
N ASP A 157 1.94 8.62 13.17
CA ASP A 157 0.83 8.58 14.13
C ASP A 157 -0.38 9.37 13.59
N PRO A 158 -1.58 8.76 13.52
CA PRO A 158 -2.78 9.42 13.02
C PRO A 158 -3.17 10.67 13.82
N GLN A 159 -2.77 10.83 15.08
CA GLN A 159 -3.06 12.03 15.87
C GLN A 159 -2.19 13.24 15.46
N LEU A 160 -0.96 12.99 15.03
CA LEU A 160 0.00 14.02 14.64
C LEU A 160 -0.27 14.59 13.25
N LEU A 161 -1.00 13.85 12.40
CA LEU A 161 -1.32 14.25 11.05
C LEU A 161 -2.28 15.45 11.01
N SER A 162 -2.01 16.36 10.08
CA SER A 162 -2.68 17.63 9.90
C SER A 162 -3.67 17.60 8.72
N SER A 163 -4.44 18.68 8.57
CA SER A 163 -5.29 18.87 7.39
C SER A 163 -4.48 18.99 6.10
N ASN A 164 -3.21 19.45 6.19
CA ASN A 164 -2.32 19.54 5.05
C ASN A 164 -1.93 18.15 4.52
N ASP A 165 -1.67 17.17 5.40
CA ASP A 165 -1.36 15.80 4.99
C ASP A 165 -2.52 15.16 4.20
N VAL A 166 -3.75 15.44 4.62
CA VAL A 166 -4.96 15.02 3.90
C VAL A 166 -5.05 15.70 2.53
N LYS A 167 -4.79 17.01 2.44
CA LYS A 167 -4.78 17.76 1.17
C LYS A 167 -3.68 17.25 0.22
N GLU A 168 -2.49 16.97 0.73
CA GLU A 168 -1.39 16.40 -0.05
C GLU A 168 -1.73 15.02 -0.59
N PHE A 169 -2.34 14.17 0.24
CA PHE A 169 -2.78 12.85 -0.22
C PHE A 169 -3.84 12.94 -1.31
N LEU A 170 -4.84 13.81 -1.16
CA LEU A 170 -5.90 13.99 -2.17
C LEU A 170 -5.33 14.57 -3.46
N THR A 171 -4.36 15.48 -3.37
CA THR A 171 -3.62 16.03 -4.52
C THR A 171 -2.78 14.95 -5.20
N PHE A 172 -2.11 14.09 -4.43
CA PHE A 172 -1.39 12.93 -4.95
C PHE A 172 -2.33 11.97 -5.72
N LEU A 173 -3.54 11.71 -5.19
CA LEU A 173 -4.53 10.89 -5.87
C LEU A 173 -4.97 11.53 -7.20
N ALA A 174 -5.23 12.83 -7.22
CA ALA A 174 -5.67 13.55 -8.41
C ALA A 174 -4.58 13.65 -9.48
N ILE A 175 -3.37 14.07 -9.10
CA ILE A 175 -2.30 14.41 -10.05
C ILE A 175 -1.46 13.18 -10.42
N LYS A 176 -0.95 12.45 -9.42
CA LYS A 176 -0.02 11.33 -9.66
C LYS A 176 -0.76 10.04 -10.01
N ARG A 177 -1.90 9.77 -9.34
CA ARG A 177 -2.69 8.55 -9.59
C ARG A 177 -3.82 8.76 -10.60
N LYS A 178 -4.10 10.00 -11.02
CA LYS A 178 -5.11 10.37 -12.01
C LYS A 178 -6.48 9.73 -11.75
N VAL A 179 -6.88 9.67 -10.48
CA VAL A 179 -8.17 9.07 -10.11
C VAL A 179 -9.34 9.95 -10.55
N SER A 180 -10.50 9.35 -10.78
CA SER A 180 -11.71 10.11 -11.10
C SER A 180 -12.16 10.98 -9.91
N ALA A 181 -12.92 12.04 -10.19
CA ALA A 181 -13.52 12.90 -9.17
C ALA A 181 -14.38 12.10 -8.16
N SER A 182 -15.08 11.07 -8.63
CA SER A 182 -15.85 10.15 -7.79
C SER A 182 -14.97 9.45 -6.75
N THR A 183 -13.85 8.89 -7.21
CA THR A 183 -12.89 8.15 -6.38
C THR A 183 -12.22 9.08 -5.37
N GLN A 184 -11.82 10.28 -5.78
CA GLN A 184 -11.24 11.28 -4.88
C GLN A 184 -12.23 11.70 -3.79
N ASN A 185 -13.49 11.96 -4.15
CA ASN A 185 -14.54 12.32 -3.19
C ASN A 185 -14.81 11.19 -2.18
N GLN A 186 -14.70 9.93 -2.62
CA GLN A 186 -14.85 8.78 -1.73
C GLN A 186 -13.69 8.69 -0.72
N ALA A 187 -12.45 8.96 -1.17
CA ALA A 187 -11.29 9.06 -0.30
C ALA A 187 -11.43 10.22 0.71
N PHE A 188 -11.84 11.40 0.23
CA PHE A 188 -12.08 12.56 1.08
C PHE A 188 -13.11 12.27 2.18
N ASN A 189 -14.27 11.73 1.82
CA ASN A 189 -15.32 11.42 2.79
C ASN A 189 -14.86 10.36 3.82
N ALA A 190 -14.09 9.36 3.38
CA ALA A 190 -13.55 8.35 4.29
C ALA A 190 -12.57 8.95 5.31
N LEU A 191 -11.70 9.86 4.87
CA LEU A 191 -10.74 10.53 5.76
C LEU A 191 -11.43 11.53 6.68
N LEU A 192 -12.39 12.31 6.16
CA LEU A 192 -13.19 13.22 6.97
C LEU A 192 -13.92 12.47 8.09
N PHE A 193 -14.55 11.34 7.75
CA PHE A 193 -15.21 10.48 8.74
C PHE A 193 -14.22 9.94 9.78
N PHE A 194 -13.08 9.41 9.32
CA PHE A 194 -12.05 8.85 10.19
C PHE A 194 -11.55 9.89 11.20
N TYR A 195 -11.18 11.09 10.76
CA TYR A 195 -10.65 12.09 11.67
C TYR A 195 -11.71 12.67 12.61
N ARG A 196 -12.90 12.97 12.11
CA ARG A 196 -13.98 13.53 12.94
C ARG A 196 -14.50 12.54 13.97
N HIS A 197 -14.72 11.29 13.57
CA HIS A 197 -15.43 10.32 14.42
C HIS A 197 -14.52 9.33 15.11
N VAL A 198 -13.35 9.01 14.56
CA VAL A 198 -12.43 8.02 15.15
C VAL A 198 -11.33 8.70 15.95
N ILE A 199 -10.63 9.66 15.33
CA ILE A 199 -9.53 10.39 15.97
C ILE A 199 -10.05 11.53 16.87
N LYS A 200 -11.33 11.93 16.70
CA LYS A 200 -11.97 13.08 17.38
C LYS A 200 -11.20 14.39 17.16
N LYS A 201 -10.58 14.53 15.99
CA LYS A 201 -9.88 15.74 15.55
C LYS A 201 -10.69 16.37 14.43
N ASP A 202 -11.26 17.55 14.69
CA ASP A 202 -11.88 18.30 13.61
C ASP A 202 -10.82 19.07 12.84
N PHE A 203 -10.95 19.08 11.53
CA PHE A 203 -10.11 19.88 10.67
C PHE A 203 -10.97 21.02 10.15
N GLU A 204 -10.94 22.15 10.85
CA GLU A 204 -11.70 23.35 10.52
C GLU A 204 -11.51 23.73 9.03
N ASN A 205 -10.29 23.57 8.51
CA ASN A 205 -9.90 23.92 7.13
C ASN A 205 -10.10 22.82 6.07
N LEU A 206 -10.67 21.65 6.41
CA LEU A 206 -10.95 20.62 5.40
C LEU A 206 -12.22 20.91 4.60
N LYS A 207 -13.16 21.69 5.16
CA LYS A 207 -14.36 22.14 4.42
C LYS A 207 -14.00 22.96 3.18
N ASP A 208 -12.91 23.73 3.26
CA ASP A 208 -12.37 24.53 2.14
C ASP A 208 -11.51 23.71 1.17
N THR A 209 -11.38 22.40 1.37
CA THR A 209 -10.70 21.56 0.38
C THR A 209 -11.58 21.49 -0.87
N PRO A 210 -11.08 21.94 -2.03
CA PRO A 210 -11.88 21.99 -3.25
C PRO A 210 -12.36 20.57 -3.59
N ARG A 211 -13.68 20.38 -3.50
CA ARG A 211 -14.31 19.11 -3.83
C ARG A 211 -14.19 18.88 -5.33
N ALA A 212 -13.84 17.66 -5.73
CA ALA A 212 -13.72 17.34 -7.15
C ALA A 212 -15.10 17.45 -7.80
N LYS A 213 -15.28 18.44 -8.69
CA LYS A 213 -16.52 18.63 -9.44
C LYS A 213 -16.75 17.41 -10.32
N ARG A 214 -17.91 16.76 -10.14
CA ARG A 214 -18.36 15.71 -11.05
C ARG A 214 -19.02 16.35 -12.26
N LYS A 215 -18.67 15.89 -13.45
CA LYS A 215 -19.46 16.21 -14.65
C LYS A 215 -20.81 15.50 -14.53
N PRO A 216 -21.92 16.13 -14.93
CA PRO A 216 -23.22 15.45 -15.00
C PRO A 216 -23.09 14.26 -15.97
N TYR A 217 -23.51 13.08 -15.52
CA TYR A 217 -23.58 11.88 -16.35
C TYR A 217 -25.00 11.79 -16.91
N ILE A 218 -25.09 11.69 -18.24
CA ILE A 218 -26.36 11.43 -18.92
C ILE A 218 -26.43 9.91 -19.11
N PRO A 219 -27.43 9.23 -18.52
CA PRO A 219 -27.57 7.79 -18.68
C PRO A 219 -27.90 7.47 -20.14
N ILE A 220 -27.20 6.49 -20.68
CA ILE A 220 -27.54 5.87 -21.96
C ILE A 220 -28.52 4.75 -21.64
N VAL A 221 -29.69 4.79 -22.27
CA VAL A 221 -30.75 3.80 -22.09
C VAL A 221 -30.88 2.98 -23.36
N LEU A 222 -31.23 1.70 -23.19
CA LEU A 222 -31.48 0.79 -24.31
C LEU A 222 -32.88 1.03 -24.89
N SER A 223 -33.00 0.82 -26.20
CA SER A 223 -34.31 0.79 -26.87
C SER A 223 -35.09 -0.46 -26.49
N ARG A 224 -36.40 -0.47 -26.77
CA ARG A 224 -37.24 -1.63 -26.48
C ARG A 224 -36.81 -2.85 -27.31
N GLU A 225 -36.43 -2.62 -28.56
CA GLU A 225 -35.96 -3.65 -29.49
C GLU A 225 -34.65 -4.28 -29.00
N GLU A 226 -33.72 -3.47 -28.47
CA GLU A 226 -32.47 -3.96 -27.88
C GLU A 226 -32.73 -4.81 -26.63
N ILE A 227 -33.69 -4.41 -25.78
CA ILE A 227 -34.08 -5.18 -24.59
C ILE A 227 -34.73 -6.51 -24.98
N ASP A 228 -35.63 -6.49 -25.96
CA ASP A 228 -36.28 -7.71 -26.47
C ASP A 228 -35.24 -8.68 -27.04
N GLU A 229 -34.23 -8.17 -27.74
CA GLU A 229 -33.12 -8.98 -28.25
C GLU A 229 -32.29 -9.58 -27.10
N ILE A 230 -31.95 -8.80 -26.07
CA ILE A 230 -31.26 -9.31 -24.88
C ILE A 230 -32.04 -10.46 -24.23
N PHE A 231 -33.36 -10.33 -24.08
CA PHE A 231 -34.18 -11.38 -23.46
C PHE A 231 -34.25 -12.68 -24.25
N LYS A 232 -34.07 -12.64 -25.58
CA LYS A 232 -34.00 -13.87 -26.40
C LYS A 232 -32.74 -14.69 -26.14
N HIS A 233 -31.63 -14.02 -25.77
CA HIS A 233 -30.34 -14.67 -25.55
C HIS A 233 -30.08 -15.03 -24.08
N LEU A 234 -30.95 -14.62 -23.15
CA LEU A 234 -30.85 -14.98 -21.74
C LEU A 234 -31.64 -16.25 -21.44
N LEU A 235 -30.98 -17.17 -20.74
CA LEU A 235 -31.60 -18.41 -20.24
C LEU A 235 -31.91 -18.29 -18.75
N TYR A 236 -32.80 -19.15 -18.28
CA TYR A 236 -33.09 -19.30 -16.85
C TYR A 236 -31.81 -19.61 -16.06
N PRO A 237 -31.58 -18.97 -14.89
CA PRO A 237 -32.45 -18.01 -14.19
C PRO A 237 -32.19 -16.53 -14.52
N TYR A 238 -31.27 -16.23 -15.44
CA TYR A 238 -30.83 -14.87 -15.73
C TYR A 238 -31.89 -14.04 -16.43
N ASP A 239 -32.73 -14.66 -17.26
CA ASP A 239 -33.83 -14.00 -17.96
C ASP A 239 -34.88 -13.46 -16.97
N LEU A 240 -35.22 -14.24 -15.94
CA LEU A 240 -36.14 -13.83 -14.87
C LEU A 240 -35.62 -12.62 -14.11
N VAL A 241 -34.34 -12.65 -13.71
CA VAL A 241 -33.70 -11.54 -13.00
C VAL A 241 -33.69 -10.28 -13.87
N ALA A 242 -33.32 -10.41 -15.15
CA ALA A 242 -33.29 -9.28 -16.07
C ALA A 242 -34.69 -8.70 -16.33
N LYS A 243 -35.71 -9.55 -16.47
CA LYS A 243 -37.12 -9.14 -16.60
C LYS A 243 -37.63 -8.42 -15.34
N LEU A 244 -37.27 -8.87 -14.14
CA LEU A 244 -37.63 -8.18 -12.89
C LEU A 244 -36.96 -6.82 -12.76
N LEU A 245 -35.67 -6.71 -13.09
CA LEU A 245 -34.95 -5.44 -13.09
C LEU A 245 -35.56 -4.44 -14.07
N TYR A 246 -35.87 -4.89 -15.29
CA TYR A 246 -36.45 -4.04 -16.34
C TYR A 246 -37.91 -3.69 -16.07
N GLY A 247 -38.77 -4.69 -15.83
CA GLY A 247 -40.22 -4.52 -15.72
C GLY A 247 -40.68 -3.85 -14.43
N CYS A 248 -39.97 -4.07 -13.33
CA CYS A 248 -40.30 -3.47 -12.03
C CYS A 248 -39.39 -2.28 -11.66
N GLY A 249 -38.37 -1.97 -12.47
CA GLY A 249 -37.43 -0.88 -12.20
C GLY A 249 -36.58 -1.08 -10.94
N LEU A 250 -36.41 -2.33 -10.50
CA LEU A 250 -35.68 -2.66 -9.27
C LEU A 250 -34.20 -2.34 -9.40
N ARG A 251 -33.58 -1.84 -8.33
CA ARG A 251 -32.11 -1.82 -8.25
C ARG A 251 -31.60 -3.24 -8.11
N LEU A 252 -30.37 -3.48 -8.56
CA LEU A 252 -29.74 -4.80 -8.52
C LEU A 252 -29.87 -5.49 -7.15
N PHE A 253 -29.57 -4.77 -6.06
CA PHE A 253 -29.68 -5.36 -4.71
C PHE A 253 -31.11 -5.49 -4.19
N GLU A 254 -32.06 -4.74 -4.72
CA GLU A 254 -33.48 -4.95 -4.39
C GLU A 254 -33.95 -6.25 -5.03
N CYS A 255 -33.67 -6.44 -6.33
CA CYS A 255 -34.00 -7.66 -7.06
C CYS A 255 -33.36 -8.92 -6.44
N LEU A 256 -32.10 -8.84 -6.01
CA LEU A 256 -31.40 -9.97 -5.40
C LEU A 256 -31.89 -10.32 -3.99
N ASN A 257 -32.65 -9.43 -3.33
CA ASN A 257 -33.18 -9.63 -1.99
C ASN A 257 -34.71 -9.83 -1.97
N VAL A 258 -35.33 -10.05 -3.13
CA VAL A 258 -36.77 -10.36 -3.21
C VAL A 258 -37.06 -11.65 -2.45
N ARG A 259 -38.11 -11.66 -1.64
CA ARG A 259 -38.60 -12.82 -0.89
C ARG A 259 -39.97 -13.21 -1.44
N VAL A 260 -40.31 -14.49 -1.32
CA VAL A 260 -41.59 -15.03 -1.82
C VAL A 260 -42.80 -14.40 -1.12
N ASN A 261 -42.66 -14.05 0.16
CA ASN A 261 -43.72 -13.41 0.96
C ASN A 261 -43.54 -11.89 1.09
N ASN A 262 -42.90 -11.23 0.12
CA ASN A 262 -42.77 -9.78 0.12
C ASN A 262 -44.10 -9.08 -0.18
#